data_AF-A0A7C2Q382-F1
#
_entry.id   AF-A0A7C2Q382-F1
#
_cell.length_a   1.000
_cell.length_b   1.000
_cell.length_c   1.000
_cell.angle_alpha   90.00
_cell.angle_beta   90.00
_cell.angle_gamma   90.00
#
_symmetry.space_group_name_H-M   'P 1'
#
loop_
_entity.id
_entity.type
_entity.pdbx_description
1 polymer ?
#
loop_
_entity_poly.entity_id
_entity_poly.type
_entity_poly.pdbx_seq_one_letter_code
_entity_poly.pdbx_strand_id
1 'polypeptide(L)'
;TMTIRPGVTPCLRCVFEKIPPPASSPTCDTAGIILPVILAVASIQVTEALKLLIGRTEKLHGGLIQVDVWETSFHRVSLQKVRENAECPTCRYRRFEFLEAGVRQSALTLCGRNAVHISSLGDVSLDLREIAERLKPLGEVTLKEFLLVFRVNGYELNLFPDGHCIVKGTEDMALARSLYARYIGI
;
A
#
# COMPACT_ATOMS: atom_id res chain seq x y z
N THR A 1 5.59 -15.55 1.87
CA THR A 1 5.46 -14.65 3.04
C THR A 1 6.73 -14.64 3.87
N MET A 2 7.01 -13.54 4.58
CA MET A 2 8.18 -13.38 5.45
C MET A 2 7.79 -12.62 6.72
N THR A 3 7.96 -13.23 7.89
CA THR A 3 7.80 -12.55 9.18
C THR A 3 8.98 -11.62 9.44
N ILE A 4 8.75 -10.31 9.47
CA ILE A 4 9.78 -9.29 9.71
C ILE A 4 9.73 -8.82 11.17
N ARG A 5 10.82 -9.01 11.90
CA ARG A 5 11.04 -8.47 13.25
C ARG A 5 12.20 -7.46 13.21
N PRO A 6 11.92 -6.15 13.32
CA PRO A 6 12.96 -5.12 13.30
C PRO A 6 14.09 -5.42 14.30
N GLY A 7 15.35 -5.28 13.86
CA GLY A 7 16.52 -5.59 14.68
C GLY A 7 16.78 -7.08 14.94
N VAL A 8 15.90 -7.99 14.50
CA VAL A 8 16.03 -9.44 14.73
C VAL A 8 16.04 -10.24 13.42
N THR A 9 15.36 -9.80 12.37
CA THR A 9 15.37 -10.46 11.05
C THR A 9 15.73 -9.43 9.97
N PRO A 10 16.12 -9.87 8.76
CA PRO A 10 16.24 -8.95 7.63
C PRO A 10 14.91 -8.24 7.37
N CYS A 11 14.98 -6.97 6.94
CA CYS A 11 13.82 -6.24 6.46
C CYS A 11 13.58 -6.53 4.97
N LEU A 12 12.47 -6.04 4.42
CA LEU A 12 12.18 -6.20 2.99
C LEU A 12 13.30 -5.67 2.09
N ARG A 13 13.90 -4.52 2.46
CA ARG A 13 15.01 -3.90 1.74
C ARG A 13 16.31 -4.71 1.75
N CYS A 14 16.47 -5.64 2.69
CA CYS A 14 17.60 -6.57 2.69
C CYS A 14 17.46 -7.63 1.59
N VAL A 15 16.23 -8.01 1.25
CA VAL A 15 15.93 -9.06 0.26
C VAL A 15 15.73 -8.45 -1.12
N PHE A 16 15.07 -7.29 -1.17
CA PHE A 16 14.78 -6.54 -2.38
C PHE A 16 15.43 -5.15 -2.29
N GLU A 17 16.67 -5.05 -2.76
CA GLU A 17 17.50 -3.84 -2.60
C GLU A 17 16.97 -2.60 -3.30
N LYS A 18 16.22 -2.77 -4.38
CA LYS A 18 15.61 -1.67 -5.15
C LYS A 18 14.14 -1.97 -5.35
N ILE A 19 13.33 -0.92 -5.31
CA ILE A 19 11.93 -1.02 -5.72
C ILE A 19 11.93 -1.37 -7.22
N PRO A 20 11.21 -2.42 -7.63
CA PRO A 20 11.03 -2.72 -9.05
C PRO A 20 10.41 -1.51 -9.78
N PRO A 21 10.77 -1.27 -11.06
CA PRO A 21 10.14 -0.22 -11.84
C PRO A 21 8.61 -0.35 -11.83
N PRO A 22 7.84 0.76 -11.87
CA PRO A 22 6.40 0.69 -12.05
C PRO A 22 6.04 -0.18 -13.25
N ALA A 23 4.99 -0.99 -13.13
CA ALA A 23 4.53 -1.92 -14.17
C ALA A 23 5.52 -3.02 -14.59
N SER A 24 6.60 -3.29 -13.83
CA SER A 24 7.53 -4.39 -14.13
C SER A 24 6.98 -5.80 -13.85
N SER A 25 5.79 -5.90 -13.26
CA SER A 25 5.14 -7.17 -12.94
C SER A 25 3.65 -7.08 -13.23
N PRO A 26 3.03 -8.16 -13.73
CA PRO A 26 1.60 -8.16 -13.99
C PRO A 26 0.81 -8.00 -12.69
N THR A 27 -0.35 -7.37 -12.79
CA THR A 27 -1.29 -7.19 -11.69
C THR A 27 -2.19 -8.42 -11.56
N CYS A 28 -2.93 -8.51 -10.45
CA CYS A 28 -3.94 -9.56 -10.28
C CYS A 28 -5.03 -9.49 -11.38
N ASP A 29 -5.29 -8.31 -11.96
CA ASP A 29 -6.28 -8.15 -13.03
C ASP A 29 -5.74 -8.60 -14.40
N THR A 30 -4.43 -8.48 -14.63
CA THR A 30 -3.82 -8.86 -15.92
C THR A 30 -3.31 -10.30 -15.94
N ALA A 31 -2.78 -10.80 -14.82
CA ALA A 31 -2.31 -12.19 -14.73
C ALA A 31 -3.38 -13.16 -14.20
N GLY A 32 -4.40 -12.65 -13.52
CA GLY A 32 -5.31 -13.47 -12.72
C GLY A 32 -4.66 -13.96 -11.42
N ILE A 33 -5.51 -14.44 -10.50
CA ILE A 33 -5.08 -15.11 -9.28
C ILE A 33 -6.08 -16.19 -8.90
N ILE A 34 -5.58 -17.36 -8.50
CA ILE A 34 -6.44 -18.46 -8.04
C ILE A 34 -6.63 -18.39 -6.53
N LEU A 35 -7.87 -18.52 -6.05
CA LEU A 35 -8.21 -18.42 -4.63
C LEU A 35 -7.36 -19.32 -3.69
N PRO A 36 -6.97 -20.56 -4.07
CA PRO A 36 -6.18 -21.42 -3.20
C PRO A 36 -4.83 -20.84 -2.75
N VAL A 37 -4.12 -20.11 -3.62
CA VAL A 37 -2.81 -19.51 -3.23
C VAL A 37 -2.99 -18.44 -2.16
N ILE A 38 -4.09 -17.68 -2.25
CA ILE A 38 -4.43 -16.64 -1.27
C ILE A 38 -4.69 -17.29 0.10
N LEU A 39 -5.50 -18.34 0.14
CA LEU A 39 -5.83 -19.06 1.38
C LEU A 39 -4.60 -19.71 2.02
N ALA A 40 -3.71 -20.30 1.21
CA ALA A 40 -2.48 -20.91 1.69
C ALA A 40 -1.54 -19.87 2.33
N VAL A 41 -1.28 -18.76 1.62
CA VAL A 41 -0.42 -17.68 2.13
C VAL A 41 -1.02 -17.02 3.38
N ALA A 42 -2.33 -16.77 3.38
CA ALA A 42 -3.03 -16.20 4.53
C ALA A 42 -2.95 -17.10 5.77
N SER A 43 -3.16 -18.41 5.60
CA SER A 43 -3.06 -19.39 6.70
C SER A 43 -1.67 -19.39 7.34
N ILE A 44 -0.61 -19.30 6.53
CA ILE A 44 0.77 -19.21 7.03
C ILE A 44 0.98 -17.89 7.79
N GLN A 45 0.51 -16.76 7.24
CA GLN A 45 0.64 -15.44 7.88
C GLN A 45 -0.09 -15.36 9.22
N VAL A 46 -1.33 -15.85 9.28
CA VAL A 46 -2.13 -15.92 10.52
C VAL A 46 -1.42 -16.78 11.55
N THR A 47 -0.87 -17.92 11.15
CA THR A 47 -0.12 -18.81 12.04
C THR A 47 1.10 -18.11 12.65
N GLU A 48 1.87 -17.35 11.87
CA GLU A 48 3.01 -16.57 12.38
C GLU A 48 2.58 -15.43 13.30
N ALA A 49 1.47 -14.75 12.97
CA ALA A 49 0.89 -13.71 13.83
C ALA A 49 0.46 -14.29 15.18
N LEU A 50 -0.19 -15.45 15.20
CA LEU A 50 -0.57 -16.14 16.44
C LEU A 50 0.67 -16.46 17.29
N LYS A 51 1.74 -17.00 16.70
CA LYS A 51 3.00 -17.26 17.42
C LYS A 51 3.59 -16.00 18.05
N LEU A 52 3.56 -14.87 17.34
CA LEU A 52 4.00 -13.58 17.89
C LEU A 52 3.14 -13.16 19.10
N LEU A 53 1.81 -13.24 18.97
CA LEU A 53 0.87 -12.83 20.01
C LEU A 53 1.02 -13.64 21.30
N ILE A 54 1.32 -14.93 21.21
CA ILE A 54 1.56 -15.80 22.38
C ILE A 54 3.04 -15.83 22.82
N GLY A 55 3.88 -14.95 22.27
CA GLY A 55 5.30 -14.82 22.65
C GLY A 55 6.21 -15.96 22.18
N ARG A 56 5.75 -16.86 21.30
CA ARG A 56 6.51 -18.01 20.76
C ARG A 56 7.40 -17.63 19.58
N THR A 57 8.25 -16.62 19.77
CA THR A 57 9.07 -16.05 18.69
C THR A 57 10.16 -17.02 18.17
N GLU A 58 10.56 -17.99 18.98
CA GLU A 58 11.47 -19.08 18.63
C GLU A 58 10.86 -20.09 17.66
N LYS A 59 9.52 -20.10 17.51
CA LYS A 59 8.78 -21.00 16.61
C LYS A 59 8.44 -20.38 15.26
N LEU A 60 8.87 -19.13 15.02
CA LEU A 60 8.67 -18.45 13.74
C LEU A 60 9.43 -19.17 12.63
N HIS A 61 8.91 -19.11 11.41
CA HIS A 61 9.50 -19.81 10.28
C HIS A 61 10.82 -19.17 9.80
N GLY A 62 11.28 -18.05 10.36
CA GLY A 62 12.65 -17.51 10.19
C GLY A 62 13.22 -17.49 8.77
N GLY A 63 12.45 -17.09 7.75
CA GLY A 63 12.89 -17.12 6.34
C GLY A 63 11.83 -16.57 5.38
N LEU A 64 12.08 -16.65 4.08
CA LEU A 64 11.08 -16.37 3.04
C LEU A 64 10.40 -17.67 2.64
N ILE A 65 9.09 -17.75 2.85
CA ILE A 65 8.27 -18.87 2.41
C ILE A 65 7.73 -18.57 1.00
N GLN A 66 8.08 -19.42 0.05
CA GLN A 66 7.54 -19.46 -1.30
C GLN A 66 6.59 -20.66 -1.39
N VAL A 67 5.44 -20.42 -2.00
CA VAL A 67 4.39 -21.44 -2.18
C VAL A 67 4.01 -21.44 -3.64
N ASP A 68 4.12 -22.61 -4.26
CA ASP A 68 3.49 -22.90 -5.55
C ASP A 68 2.38 -23.92 -5.29
N VAL A 69 1.12 -23.46 -5.35
CA VAL A 69 -0.03 -24.36 -5.12
C VAL A 69 -0.35 -25.21 -6.35
N TRP A 70 0.14 -24.85 -7.53
CA TRP A 70 -0.09 -25.61 -8.76
C TRP A 70 0.80 -26.85 -8.78
N GLU A 71 2.08 -26.66 -8.46
CA GLU A 71 3.07 -27.73 -8.34
C GLU A 71 3.10 -28.37 -6.94
N THR A 72 2.27 -27.89 -6.01
CA THR A 72 2.25 -28.32 -4.60
C THR A 72 3.63 -28.22 -3.93
N SER A 73 4.37 -27.16 -4.23
CA SER A 73 5.72 -26.94 -3.72
C SER A 73 5.77 -25.87 -2.61
N PHE A 74 6.57 -26.16 -1.58
CA PHE A 74 6.80 -25.28 -0.45
C PHE A 74 8.30 -25.13 -0.21
N HIS A 75 8.80 -23.92 -0.43
CA HIS A 75 10.21 -23.63 -0.26
C HIS A 75 10.40 -22.59 0.84
N ARG A 76 11.24 -22.93 1.82
CA ARG A 76 11.71 -22.00 2.84
C ARG A 76 13.14 -21.59 2.52
N VAL A 77 13.30 -20.35 2.08
CA VAL A 77 14.61 -19.74 1.86
C VAL A 77 15.08 -19.12 3.18
N SER A 78 16.19 -19.62 3.73
CA SER A 78 16.81 -19.02 4.92
C SER A 78 17.43 -17.67 4.54
N LEU A 79 17.16 -16.64 5.34
CA LEU A 79 17.67 -15.28 5.12
C LEU A 79 18.70 -14.86 6.17
N GLN A 80 19.21 -15.80 6.97
CA GLN A 80 20.15 -15.48 8.04
C GLN A 80 21.41 -14.79 7.51
N LYS A 81 22.01 -15.34 6.45
CA LYS A 81 23.19 -14.76 5.78
C LYS A 81 22.91 -13.37 5.18
N VAL A 82 21.68 -13.14 4.70
CA VAL A 82 21.28 -11.84 4.14
C VAL A 82 21.33 -10.77 5.23
N ARG A 83 20.90 -11.07 6.46
CA ARG A 83 21.00 -10.12 7.58
C ARG A 83 22.45 -9.79 7.92
N GLU A 84 23.30 -10.81 8.01
CA GLU A 84 24.70 -10.67 8.42
C GLU A 84 25.49 -9.83 7.43
N ASN A 85 25.25 -10.04 6.13
CA ASN A 85 26.04 -9.44 5.05
C ASN A 85 25.46 -8.13 4.49
N ALA A 86 24.19 -7.83 4.75
CA ALA A 86 23.56 -6.66 4.13
C ALA A 86 24.02 -5.35 4.79
N GLU A 87 24.64 -4.48 3.99
CA GLU A 87 24.79 -3.05 4.25
C GLU A 87 23.47 -2.30 4.03
N CYS A 88 22.40 -2.77 4.70
CA CYS A 88 21.05 -2.30 4.40
C CYS A 88 20.84 -0.85 4.87
N PRO A 89 20.49 0.10 3.98
CA PRO A 89 20.24 1.50 4.35
C PRO A 89 19.14 1.62 5.40
N THR A 90 18.12 0.75 5.36
CA THR A 90 16.96 0.81 6.25
C THR A 90 17.24 0.18 7.62
N CYS A 91 17.43 -1.13 7.71
CA CYS A 91 17.48 -1.78 9.03
C CYS A 91 18.84 -1.67 9.73
N ARG A 92 19.93 -1.40 9.00
CA ARG A 92 21.28 -1.23 9.58
C ARG A 92 21.60 0.24 9.79
N TYR A 93 21.49 1.06 8.75
CA TYR A 93 21.84 2.50 8.82
C TYR A 93 20.68 3.41 9.24
N ARG A 94 19.47 2.86 9.43
CA ARG A 94 18.28 3.61 9.86
C ARG A 94 17.94 4.81 8.98
N ARG A 95 18.27 4.74 7.69
CA ARG A 95 17.87 5.72 6.68
C ARG A 95 16.52 5.31 6.10
N PHE A 96 15.49 6.09 6.37
CA PHE A 96 14.13 5.80 5.96
C PHE A 96 13.71 6.71 4.82
N GLU A 97 14.29 6.52 3.63
CA GLU A 97 14.10 7.41 2.47
C GLU A 97 12.63 7.72 2.16
N PHE A 98 11.70 6.77 2.32
CA PHE A 98 10.28 6.98 2.07
C PHE A 98 9.56 7.76 3.19
N LEU A 99 10.06 7.68 4.41
CA LEU A 99 9.54 8.42 5.55
C LEU A 99 10.14 9.84 5.60
N GLU A 100 11.41 9.96 5.21
CA GLU A 100 12.21 11.20 5.25
C GLU A 100 12.05 12.07 3.99
N ALA A 101 11.59 11.50 2.87
CA ALA A 101 11.44 12.24 1.59
C ALA A 101 10.43 13.40 1.63
N GLY A 102 9.81 13.68 2.78
CA GLY A 102 8.81 14.73 2.95
C GLY A 102 7.54 14.46 2.13
N VAL A 103 6.57 15.37 2.23
CA VAL A 103 5.27 15.29 1.58
C VAL A 103 5.43 15.20 0.06
N ARG A 104 5.46 13.97 -0.47
CA ARG A 104 5.28 13.72 -1.91
C ARG A 104 3.85 13.28 -2.12
N GLN A 105 3.09 14.07 -2.86
CA GLN A 105 1.83 13.59 -3.42
C GLN A 105 2.13 12.35 -4.26
N SER A 106 1.77 11.17 -3.76
CA SER A 106 1.89 9.92 -4.51
C SER A 106 0.53 9.60 -5.12
N ALA A 107 0.54 9.24 -6.40
CA ALA A 107 -0.65 8.77 -7.10
C ALA A 107 -0.39 7.32 -7.49
N LEU A 108 -1.32 6.44 -7.17
CA LEU A 108 -1.26 5.01 -7.43
C LEU A 108 -2.57 4.58 -8.06
N THR A 109 -2.52 4.01 -9.25
CA THR A 109 -3.71 3.43 -9.89
C THR A 109 -4.15 2.19 -9.09
N LEU A 110 -5.42 2.17 -8.68
CA LEU A 110 -6.05 1.02 -8.05
C LEU A 110 -6.50 0.08 -9.16
N CYS A 111 -5.69 -0.95 -9.40
CA CYS A 111 -5.91 -1.93 -10.46
C CYS A 111 -7.34 -2.49 -10.39
N GLY A 112 -8.02 -2.55 -11.54
CA GLY A 112 -9.35 -3.16 -11.68
C GLY A 112 -10.50 -2.33 -11.09
N ARG A 113 -10.22 -1.11 -10.63
CA ARG A 113 -11.22 -0.24 -9.98
C ARG A 113 -11.52 1.05 -10.77
N ASN A 114 -10.93 1.23 -11.95
CA ASN A 114 -10.98 2.48 -12.74
C ASN A 114 -10.81 3.72 -11.84
N ALA A 115 -9.79 3.66 -10.99
CA ALA A 115 -9.59 4.65 -9.94
C ALA A 115 -8.11 4.88 -9.65
N VAL A 116 -7.77 6.10 -9.26
CA VAL A 116 -6.44 6.50 -8.81
C VAL A 116 -6.54 6.94 -7.35
N HIS A 117 -5.71 6.33 -6.51
CA HIS A 117 -5.48 6.75 -5.13
C HIS A 117 -4.41 7.84 -5.11
N ILE A 118 -4.75 8.99 -4.55
CA ILE A 118 -3.82 10.10 -4.31
C ILE A 118 -3.61 10.18 -2.81
N SER A 119 -2.37 9.99 -2.38
CA SER A 119 -1.96 10.21 -0.99
C SER A 119 -1.28 11.56 -0.87
N SER A 120 -1.78 12.41 0.02
CA SER A 120 -1.00 13.54 0.54
C SER A 120 -0.27 13.08 1.80
N LEU A 121 1.05 12.93 1.74
CA LEU A 121 1.84 12.45 2.88
C LEU A 121 2.22 13.63 3.79
N GLY A 122 1.31 14.17 4.60
CA GLY A 122 1.61 15.23 5.59
C GLY A 122 0.59 15.27 6.72
N ASP A 123 0.88 16.01 7.80
CA ASP A 123 -0.07 16.30 8.91
C ASP A 123 -1.16 17.29 8.43
N VAL A 124 -1.88 16.93 7.38
CA VAL A 124 -3.01 17.71 6.86
C VAL A 124 -4.28 17.15 7.48
N SER A 125 -4.91 17.94 8.34
CA SER A 125 -6.28 17.67 8.79
C SER A 125 -7.21 18.62 8.02
N LEU A 126 -8.00 18.05 7.11
CA LEU A 126 -8.97 18.79 6.31
C LEU A 126 -10.30 18.93 7.04
N ASP A 127 -10.87 20.14 7.04
CA ASP A 127 -12.27 20.33 7.37
C ASP A 127 -13.14 19.96 6.17
N LEU A 128 -13.63 18.71 6.18
CA LEU A 128 -14.50 18.20 5.12
C LEU A 128 -15.80 19.00 4.98
N ARG A 129 -16.30 19.67 6.04
CA ARG A 129 -17.51 20.50 5.96
C ARG A 129 -17.26 21.74 5.12
N GLU A 130 -16.14 22.41 5.37
CA GLU A 130 -15.74 23.60 4.59
C GLU A 130 -15.59 23.26 3.10
N ILE A 131 -14.89 22.15 2.81
CA ILE A 131 -14.71 21.67 1.44
C ILE A 131 -16.06 21.29 0.81
N ALA A 132 -16.96 20.66 1.56
CA ALA A 132 -18.29 20.31 1.06
C ALA A 132 -19.09 21.55 0.63
N GLU A 133 -19.15 22.59 1.46
CA GLU A 133 -19.85 23.84 1.12
C GLU A 133 -19.28 24.49 -0.14
N ARG A 134 -17.94 24.47 -0.31
CA ARG A 134 -17.26 24.99 -1.50
C ARG A 134 -17.60 24.20 -2.77
N LEU A 135 -17.80 22.88 -2.66
CA LEU A 135 -18.02 21.99 -3.80
C LEU A 135 -19.50 21.84 -4.20
N LYS A 136 -20.46 22.11 -3.30
CA LYS A 136 -21.91 22.07 -3.58
C LYS A 136 -22.34 22.78 -4.88
N PRO A 137 -21.85 23.99 -5.22
CA PRO A 137 -22.28 24.65 -6.45
C PRO A 137 -21.71 24.00 -7.73
N LEU A 138 -20.72 23.11 -7.62
CA LEU A 138 -20.01 22.52 -8.75
C LEU A 138 -20.49 21.11 -9.11
N GLY A 139 -21.21 20.43 -8.22
CA GLY A 139 -21.64 19.05 -8.42
C GLY A 139 -22.32 18.43 -7.19
N GLU A 140 -22.54 17.12 -7.23
CA GLU A 140 -23.19 16.39 -6.14
C GLU A 140 -22.19 16.14 -5.01
N VAL A 141 -22.51 16.56 -3.79
CA VAL A 141 -21.68 16.37 -2.60
C VAL A 141 -22.44 15.55 -1.56
N THR A 142 -21.82 14.47 -1.08
CA THR A 142 -22.28 13.70 0.08
C THR A 142 -21.22 13.74 1.16
N LEU A 143 -21.56 14.30 2.32
CA LEU A 143 -20.67 14.33 3.49
C LEU A 143 -21.09 13.28 4.52
N LYS A 144 -20.13 12.50 5.00
CA LYS A 144 -20.22 11.57 6.12
C LYS A 144 -19.17 11.94 7.17
N GLU A 145 -19.21 11.27 8.33
CA GLU A 145 -18.35 11.56 9.48
C GLU A 145 -16.84 11.62 9.12
N PHE A 146 -16.35 10.72 8.26
CA PHE A 146 -14.94 10.63 7.86
C PHE A 146 -14.74 10.57 6.34
N LEU A 147 -15.71 11.02 5.55
CA LEU A 147 -15.66 10.90 4.10
C LEU A 147 -16.50 11.97 3.43
N LEU A 148 -15.89 12.66 2.46
CA LEU A 148 -16.59 13.51 1.50
C LEU A 148 -16.57 12.82 0.14
N VAL A 149 -17.74 12.62 -0.45
CA VAL A 149 -17.91 12.12 -1.82
C VAL A 149 -18.36 13.29 -2.68
N PHE A 150 -17.58 13.62 -3.71
CA PHE A 150 -17.91 14.65 -4.68
C PHE A 150 -18.00 14.06 -6.08
N ARG A 151 -19.12 14.25 -6.77
CA ARG A 151 -19.33 13.78 -8.14
C ARG A 151 -19.47 14.95 -9.11
N VAL A 152 -18.65 14.93 -10.15
CA VAL A 152 -18.63 15.96 -11.20
C VAL A 152 -18.13 15.40 -12.52
N ASN A 153 -18.78 15.75 -13.63
CA ASN A 153 -18.35 15.40 -14.99
C ASN A 153 -17.99 13.91 -15.21
N GLY A 154 -18.73 12.99 -14.57
CA GLY A 154 -18.49 11.54 -14.69
C GLY A 154 -17.39 10.99 -13.77
N TYR A 155 -16.77 11.81 -12.93
CA TYR A 155 -15.78 11.42 -11.94
C TYR A 155 -16.37 11.43 -10.52
N GLU A 156 -15.86 10.57 -9.65
CA GLU A 156 -16.19 10.55 -8.21
C GLU A 156 -14.89 10.70 -7.40
N LEU A 157 -14.82 11.73 -6.54
CA LEU A 157 -13.71 11.99 -5.64
C LEU A 157 -14.13 11.65 -4.22
N ASN A 158 -13.48 10.64 -3.63
CA ASN A 158 -13.69 10.21 -2.25
C ASN A 158 -12.53 10.75 -1.40
N LEU A 159 -12.77 11.84 -0.69
CA LEU A 159 -11.81 12.58 0.10
C LEU A 159 -11.93 12.24 1.59
N PHE A 160 -10.78 12.02 2.23
CA PHE A 160 -10.68 11.67 3.64
C PHE A 160 -10.03 12.80 4.46
N PRO A 161 -10.24 12.85 5.80
CA PRO A 161 -9.76 13.95 6.64
C PRO A 161 -8.24 14.14 6.66
N ASP A 162 -7.48 13.09 6.43
CA ASP A 162 -6.01 13.06 6.34
C ASP A 162 -5.49 13.46 4.94
N GLY A 163 -6.38 13.92 4.04
CA GLY A 163 -6.00 14.44 2.74
C GLY A 163 -5.67 13.39 1.68
N HIS A 164 -5.91 12.10 1.92
CA HIS A 164 -5.93 11.15 0.80
C HIS A 164 -7.27 11.20 0.07
N CYS A 165 -7.22 10.90 -1.23
CA CYS A 165 -8.38 10.94 -2.11
C CYS A 165 -8.36 9.78 -3.10
N ILE A 166 -9.50 9.13 -3.31
CA ILE A 166 -9.68 8.15 -4.38
C ILE A 166 -10.50 8.82 -5.49
N VAL A 167 -9.88 9.00 -6.66
CA VAL A 167 -10.52 9.53 -7.85
C VAL A 167 -10.96 8.36 -8.72
N LYS A 168 -12.27 8.13 -8.84
CA LYS A 168 -12.87 7.14 -9.75
C LYS A 168 -13.25 7.75 -11.09
N GLY A 169 -13.27 6.93 -12.12
CA GLY A 169 -13.58 7.33 -13.51
C GLY A 169 -12.33 7.56 -14.36
N THR A 170 -11.13 7.28 -13.83
CA THR A 170 -9.87 7.37 -14.58
C THR A 170 -8.81 6.44 -13.99
N GLU A 171 -7.91 5.96 -14.85
CA GLU A 171 -6.65 5.30 -14.50
C GLU A 171 -5.43 6.20 -14.78
N ASP A 172 -5.65 7.36 -15.39
CA ASP A 172 -4.60 8.34 -15.71
C ASP A 172 -4.26 9.17 -14.46
N MET A 173 -3.05 8.94 -13.95
CA MET A 173 -2.53 9.64 -12.78
C MET A 173 -2.42 11.17 -12.99
N ALA A 174 -2.13 11.65 -14.20
CA ALA A 174 -2.00 13.08 -14.47
C ALA A 174 -3.37 13.76 -14.43
N LEU A 175 -4.39 13.11 -15.02
CA LEU A 175 -5.77 13.58 -14.94
C LEU A 175 -6.28 13.55 -13.49
N ALA A 176 -6.06 12.46 -12.76
CA ALA A 176 -6.47 12.33 -11.37
C ALA A 176 -5.85 13.42 -10.48
N ARG A 177 -4.53 13.68 -10.62
CA ARG A 177 -3.84 14.78 -9.94
C ARG A 177 -4.43 16.14 -10.28
N SER A 178 -4.75 16.37 -11.56
CA SER A 178 -5.36 17.61 -12.02
C SER A 178 -6.75 17.83 -11.42
N LEU A 179 -7.57 16.78 -11.33
CA LEU A 179 -8.89 16.84 -10.69
C LEU A 179 -8.77 17.11 -9.19
N TYR A 180 -7.85 16.43 -8.51
CA TYR A 180 -7.58 16.63 -7.09
C TYR A 180 -7.10 18.06 -6.79
N ALA A 181 -6.10 18.56 -7.52
CA ALA A 181 -5.61 19.92 -7.37
C ALA A 181 -6.70 20.97 -7.69
N ARG A 182 -7.51 20.74 -8.72
CA ARG A 182 -8.58 21.66 -9.14
C ARG A 182 -9.68 21.82 -8.08
N TYR A 183 -10.14 20.72 -7.49
CA TYR A 183 -11.31 20.74 -6.61
C TYR A 183 -10.95 20.79 -5.12
N ILE A 184 -9.84 20.16 -4.73
CA ILE A 184 -9.42 20.08 -3.32
C ILE A 184 -8.43 21.20 -3.00
N GLY A 185 -7.57 21.62 -3.94
CA GLY A 185 -6.68 22.77 -3.79
C GLY A 185 -5.42 22.50 -2.98
N ILE A 186 -4.95 21.25 -2.96
CA ILE A 186 -3.68 20.80 -2.36
C ILE A 186 -2.74 20.28 -3.44
#